data_AF-A0A9P6K4N9-F1
#
_entry.id   AF-A0A9P6K4N9-F1
#
_cell.length_a   1.000
_cell.length_b   1.000
_cell.length_c   1.000
_cell.angle_alpha   90.00
_cell.angle_beta   90.00
_cell.angle_gamma   90.00
#
_symmetry.space_group_name_H-M   'P 1'
#
loop_
_entity.id
_entity.type
_entity.pdbx_description
1 polymer ?
#
loop_
_entity_poly.entity_id
_entity_poly.type
_entity_poly.pdbx_seq_one_letter_code
_entity_poly.pdbx_strand_id
1 'polypeptide(L)'
;MSFKPAYMMLFALMVLLVTMSNLQSQVEAGTWCFCNDYATSSQICSSLAGKWDGGSCGFELDASAKLFRGTCENIRGKVNCWN
;
A
#
# COMPACT_ATOMS: atom_id res chain seq x y z
N MET A 1 -16.61 -48.42 9.42
CA MET A 1 -16.04 -47.20 10.00
C MET A 1 -16.86 -46.03 9.48
N SER A 2 -17.74 -45.47 10.31
CA SER A 2 -18.65 -44.38 9.90
C SER A 2 -17.89 -43.06 9.97
N PHE A 3 -17.48 -42.55 8.82
CA PHE A 3 -16.89 -41.21 8.70
C PHE A 3 -17.98 -40.19 9.01
N LYS A 4 -17.96 -39.68 10.24
CA LYS A 4 -18.93 -38.70 10.74
C LYS A 4 -18.82 -37.41 9.92
N PRO A 5 -19.92 -36.87 9.35
CA PRO A 5 -19.91 -35.67 8.51
C PRO A 5 -19.42 -34.40 9.23
N ALA A 6 -19.37 -34.42 10.57
CA ALA A 6 -18.80 -33.36 11.39
C ALA A 6 -17.31 -33.08 11.09
N TYR A 7 -16.54 -34.10 10.69
CA TYR A 7 -15.12 -33.92 10.38
C TYR A 7 -14.88 -33.26 9.01
N MET A 8 -15.82 -33.41 8.05
CA MET A 8 -15.74 -32.73 6.76
C MET A 8 -15.95 -31.21 6.88
N MET A 9 -16.83 -30.77 7.78
CA MET A 9 -17.08 -29.34 7.98
C MET A 9 -15.89 -28.61 8.61
N LEU A 10 -15.20 -29.24 9.56
CA LEU A 10 -14.01 -28.66 10.19
C LEU A 10 -12.84 -28.50 9.21
N PHE A 11 -12.67 -29.45 8.28
CA PHE A 11 -11.61 -29.40 7.28
C PHE A 11 -11.83 -28.26 6.27
N ALA A 12 -13.08 -28.05 5.83
CA ALA A 12 -13.43 -26.96 4.94
C ALA A 12 -13.18 -25.57 5.56
N LEU A 13 -13.42 -25.44 6.87
CA LEU A 13 -13.22 -24.19 7.62
C LEU A 13 -11.73 -23.86 7.78
N MET A 14 -10.90 -24.87 8.02
CA MET A 14 -9.44 -24.72 8.06
C MET A 14 -8.86 -24.26 6.71
N VAL A 15 -9.33 -24.80 5.59
CA VAL A 15 -8.85 -24.41 4.25
C VAL A 15 -9.21 -22.96 3.92
N LEU A 16 -10.41 -22.49 4.30
CA LEU A 16 -10.83 -21.10 4.12
C LEU A 16 -9.92 -20.11 4.88
N LEU A 17 -9.56 -20.43 6.13
CA LEU A 17 -8.67 -19.60 6.95
C LEU A 17 -7.26 -19.46 6.36
N VAL A 18 -6.72 -20.52 5.75
CA VAL A 18 -5.36 -20.49 5.14
C VAL A 18 -5.32 -19.67 3.84
N THR A 19 -6.42 -19.60 3.10
CA THR A 19 -6.46 -18.81 1.84
C THR A 19 -6.51 -17.30 2.04
N MET A 20 -7.01 -16.81 3.18
CA MET A 20 -7.08 -15.37 3.49
C MET A 20 -5.74 -14.81 3.99
N SER A 21 -4.83 -15.66 4.49
CA SER A 21 -3.54 -15.23 5.06
C SER A 21 -2.48 -14.86 4.01
N ASN A 22 -2.73 -15.10 2.73
CA ASN A 22 -1.73 -14.90 1.66
C ASN A 22 -1.88 -13.57 0.91
N LEU A 23 -2.81 -12.69 1.31
CA LEU A 23 -3.14 -11.47 0.57
C LEU A 23 -2.75 -10.16 1.27
N GLN A 24 -1.68 -10.14 2.07
CA GLN A 24 -1.06 -8.88 2.50
C GLN A 24 0.46 -9.02 2.50
N SER A 25 1.04 -9.34 1.34
CA SER A 25 2.37 -8.80 1.04
C SER A 25 2.18 -7.31 0.69
N GLN A 26 1.87 -6.51 1.73
CA GLN A 26 2.02 -5.08 1.64
C GLN A 26 3.52 -4.84 1.58
N VAL A 27 4.03 -4.75 0.35
CA VAL A 27 5.35 -4.19 0.08
C VAL A 27 5.44 -2.88 0.87
N GLU A 28 6.21 -2.89 1.96
CA GLU A 28 6.32 -1.77 2.90
C GLU A 28 6.88 -0.58 2.11
N ALA A 29 6.07 0.44 1.91
CA ALA A 29 6.60 1.70 1.40
C ALA A 29 7.53 2.26 2.49
N GLY A 30 8.82 2.37 2.17
CA GLY A 30 9.85 2.87 3.07
C GLY A 30 9.94 4.41 3.14
N THR A 31 9.08 5.14 2.43
CA THR A 31 8.91 6.59 2.61
C THR A 31 7.54 6.99 2.10
N TRP A 32 6.78 7.70 2.91
CA TRP A 32 5.50 8.31 2.55
C TRP A 32 5.68 9.80 2.34
N CYS A 33 5.08 10.33 1.28
CA CYS A 33 5.11 11.75 0.96
C CYS A 33 3.72 12.29 0.62
N PHE A 34 3.45 13.51 1.07
CA PHE A 34 2.23 14.26 0.78
C PHE A 34 2.58 15.69 0.38
N CYS A 35 2.04 16.13 -0.76
CA CYS A 35 1.98 17.54 -1.09
C CYS A 35 0.83 18.19 -0.32
N ASN A 36 0.88 19.50 -0.10
CA ASN A 36 -0.19 20.28 0.54
C ASN A 36 -1.59 20.22 -0.16
N ASP A 37 -1.76 19.36 -1.17
CA ASP A 37 -2.99 19.11 -1.91
C ASP A 37 -3.09 17.63 -2.33
N TYR A 38 -4.29 17.05 -2.20
CA TYR A 38 -4.56 15.65 -2.51
C TYR A 38 -4.51 15.36 -4.01
N ALA A 39 -5.04 16.26 -4.85
CA ALA A 39 -5.08 16.04 -6.30
C ALA A 39 -3.66 16.04 -6.89
N THR A 40 -2.82 16.95 -6.41
CA THR A 40 -1.41 17.02 -6.79
C THR A 40 -0.66 15.79 -6.30
N SER A 41 -0.85 15.42 -5.02
CA SER A 41 -0.22 14.22 -4.44
C SER A 41 -0.57 12.96 -5.22
N SER A 42 -1.85 12.75 -5.54
CA SER A 42 -2.31 11.55 -6.25
C SER A 42 -1.82 11.51 -7.70
N GLN A 43 -1.75 12.66 -8.38
CA GLN A 43 -1.19 12.75 -9.73
C GLN A 43 0.30 12.41 -9.76
N ILE A 44 1.09 13.03 -8.88
CA ILE A 44 2.54 12.74 -8.81
C ILE A 44 2.75 11.28 -8.40
N CYS A 45 1.97 10.78 -7.45
CA CYS A 45 2.03 9.38 -7.02
C CYS A 45 1.78 8.40 -8.17
N SER A 46 0.76 8.68 -8.98
CA SER A 46 0.41 7.87 -10.15
C SER A 46 1.50 7.93 -11.22
N SER A 47 2.14 9.10 -11.40
CA SER A 47 3.24 9.29 -12.35
C SER A 47 4.50 8.53 -11.95
N LEU A 48 4.79 8.46 -10.65
CA LEU A 48 5.99 7.80 -10.09
C LEU A 48 5.76 6.33 -9.70
N ALA A 49 4.62 5.74 -10.10
CA ALA A 49 4.21 4.38 -9.75
C ALA A 49 4.27 4.10 -8.22
N GLY A 50 3.98 5.11 -7.40
CA GLY A 50 3.96 5.00 -5.95
C GLY A 50 2.67 4.35 -5.44
N LYS A 51 2.70 3.95 -4.17
CA LYS A 51 1.55 3.36 -3.47
C LYS A 51 0.67 4.43 -2.87
N TRP A 52 -0.53 4.58 -3.41
CA TRP A 52 -1.50 5.53 -2.88
C TRP A 52 -2.31 4.90 -1.74
N ASP A 53 -2.33 5.52 -0.56
CA ASP A 53 -3.11 5.08 0.61
C ASP A 53 -4.45 5.84 0.80
N GLY A 54 -4.74 6.82 -0.06
CA GLY A 54 -5.90 7.71 0.08
C GLY A 54 -5.57 9.11 0.59
N GLY A 55 -4.33 9.38 1.00
CA GLY A 55 -3.90 10.71 1.39
C GLY A 55 -2.42 11.01 1.27
N SER A 56 -1.59 10.01 1.02
CA SER A 56 -0.15 10.12 0.86
C SER A 56 0.35 9.07 -0.13
N CYS A 57 1.53 9.31 -0.67
CA CYS A 57 2.16 8.43 -1.63
C CYS A 57 3.36 7.72 -1.02
N GLY A 58 3.29 6.41 -0.97
CA GLY A 58 4.35 5.54 -0.48
C GLY A 58 5.32 5.12 -1.57
N PHE A 59 6.61 5.21 -1.30
CA PHE A 59 7.68 4.79 -2.17
C PHE A 59 8.57 3.78 -1.48
N GLU A 60 8.99 2.73 -2.19
CA GLU A 60 10.01 1.80 -1.70
C GLU A 60 11.42 2.39 -1.81
N LEU A 61 11.66 3.19 -2.87
CA LEU A 61 12.96 3.75 -3.17
C LEU A 61 13.03 5.22 -2.76
N ASP A 62 14.08 5.59 -2.02
CA ASP A 62 14.38 6.98 -1.64
C ASP A 62 14.52 7.90 -2.86
N ALA A 63 14.99 7.37 -4.00
CA ALA A 63 15.07 8.11 -5.26
C ALA A 63 13.68 8.58 -5.75
N SER A 64 12.66 7.72 -5.66
CA SER A 64 11.28 8.07 -6.05
C SER A 64 10.67 9.09 -5.09
N ALA A 65 10.95 8.97 -3.79
CA ALA A 65 10.54 9.95 -2.79
C ALA A 65 11.19 11.33 -3.03
N LYS A 66 12.47 11.38 -3.42
CA LYS A 66 13.16 12.61 -3.82
C LYS A 66 12.55 13.24 -5.08
N LEU A 67 12.20 12.44 -6.08
CA LEU A 67 11.50 12.92 -7.27
C LEU A 67 10.13 13.48 -6.93
N PHE A 68 9.38 12.81 -6.04
CA PHE A 68 8.10 13.33 -5.55
C PHE A 68 8.30 14.68 -4.86
N ARG A 69 9.25 14.77 -3.94
CA ARG A 69 9.61 16.00 -3.22
C ARG A 69 9.95 17.14 -4.18
N GLY A 70 10.86 16.91 -5.13
CA GLY A 70 11.25 17.91 -6.11
C GLY A 70 10.09 18.34 -7.01
N THR A 71 9.25 17.40 -7.44
CA THR A 71 8.06 17.73 -8.25
C THR A 71 7.07 18.56 -7.44
N CYS A 72 6.84 18.19 -6.19
CA CYS A 72 5.93 18.88 -5.29
C CYS A 72 6.37 20.31 -4.95
N GLU A 73 7.66 20.48 -4.63
CA GLU A 73 8.27 21.78 -4.32
C GLU A 73 8.20 22.73 -5.53
N ASN A 74 8.41 22.21 -6.75
CA ASN A 74 8.30 23.01 -7.98
C ASN A 74 6.87 23.50 -8.28
N ILE A 75 5.83 22.76 -7.89
CA ILE A 75 4.43 23.12 -8.21
C ILE A 75 3.78 23.94 -7.09
N ARG A 76 3.92 23.52 -5.83
CA ARG A 76 3.16 24.06 -4.68
C ARG A 76 4.03 24.34 -3.43
N GLY A 77 5.34 24.10 -3.50
CA GLY A 77 6.34 24.52 -2.50
C GLY A 77 6.31 23.79 -1.14
N LYS A 78 5.19 23.19 -0.73
CA LYS A 78 5.07 22.50 0.56
C LYS A 78 4.84 21.01 0.38
N VAL A 79 5.76 20.23 0.95
CA VAL A 79 5.77 18.77 0.95
C VAL A 79 6.13 18.26 2.33
N ASN A 80 5.41 17.24 2.79
CA ASN A 80 5.70 16.51 4.02
C ASN A 80 6.04 15.08 3.63
N CYS A 81 7.24 14.62 4.01
CA CYS A 81 7.60 13.21 3.85
C CYS A 81 8.04 12.64 5.20
N TRP A 82 7.68 11.39 5.45
CA TRP A 82 8.02 10.63 6.65
C TRP A 82 8.32 9.17 6.28
N ASN A 83 9.00 8.45 7.16
CA ASN A 83 9.22 7.00 7.06
C ASN A 83 8.40 6.32 8.13
#